data_AF-A0A3A4QSN4-F1
#
_entry.id   AF-A0A3A4QSN4-F1
#
_cell.length_a   1.000
_cell.length_b   1.000
_cell.length_c   1.000
_cell.angle_alpha   90.00
_cell.angle_beta   90.00
_cell.angle_gamma   90.00
#
_symmetry.space_group_name_H-M   'P 1'
#
loop_
_entity.id
_entity.type
_entity.pdbx_description
1 polymer ?
#
loop_
_entity_poly.entity_id
_entity_poly.type
_entity_poly.pdbx_seq_one_letter_code
_entity_poly.pdbx_strand_id
1 'polypeptide(L)'
;MSNEEQERLKKLRDRQLQARDPLARQRQFQQNSSIKEKRLRKSFSLSRAWKDIPHMIRAPFYGLILGLSIVIVLPMIWDSAYALIAGAGATLLFIIFGLILGNSLDLRDRIRDHLK
;
A
#
# COMPACT_ATOMS: atom_id res chain seq x y z
N MET A 1 34.88 -12.25 53.39
CA MET A 1 34.17 -12.49 52.11
C MET A 1 34.48 -11.30 51.21
N SER A 2 34.94 -11.55 49.98
CA SER A 2 35.43 -10.49 49.09
C SER A 2 34.30 -9.55 48.68
N ASN A 3 34.56 -8.24 48.65
CA ASN A 3 33.59 -7.21 48.21
C ASN A 3 33.05 -7.49 46.79
N GLU A 4 33.84 -8.16 45.93
CA GLU A 4 33.43 -8.53 44.58
C GLU A 4 32.31 -9.59 44.55
N GLU A 5 32.32 -10.54 45.50
CA GLU A 5 31.25 -11.55 45.60
C GLU A 5 29.93 -10.92 46.02
N GLN A 6 29.97 -9.91 46.91
CA GLN A 6 28.76 -9.20 47.32
C GLN A 6 28.13 -8.40 46.18
N GLU A 7 28.94 -7.71 45.36
CA GLU A 7 28.43 -7.02 44.18
C GLU A 7 27.84 -7.98 43.15
N ARG A 8 28.50 -9.13 42.95
CA ARG A 8 28.03 -10.16 42.01
C ARG A 8 26.67 -10.73 42.45
N LEU A 9 26.52 -11.00 43.74
CA LEU A 9 25.26 -11.49 44.32
C LEU A 9 24.15 -10.42 44.27
N LYS A 10 24.49 -9.15 44.49
CA LYS A 10 23.53 -8.03 44.37
C LYS A 10 22.99 -7.90 42.94
N LYS A 11 23.87 -7.93 41.94
CA LYS A 11 23.48 -7.94 40.52
C LYS A 11 22.60 -9.14 40.15
N LEU A 12 22.88 -10.31 40.71
CA LEU A 12 22.10 -11.53 40.46
C LEU A 12 20.68 -11.41 41.04
N ARG A 13 20.56 -10.86 42.26
CA ARG A 13 19.29 -10.60 42.93
C ARG A 13 18.43 -9.60 42.17
N ASP A 14 19.02 -8.51 41.69
CA ASP A 14 18.29 -7.49 40.92
C ASP A 14 17.75 -8.05 39.60
N ARG A 15 18.53 -8.91 38.92
CA ARG A 15 18.06 -9.63 37.72
C ARG A 15 16.91 -10.58 38.01
N GLN A 16 16.93 -11.28 39.15
CA GLN A 16 15.83 -12.18 39.54
C GLN A 16 14.57 -11.39 39.91
N LEU A 17 14.71 -10.24 40.56
CA LEU A 17 13.59 -9.35 40.89
C LEU A 17 12.97 -8.75 39.62
N GLN A 18 13.78 -8.30 38.67
CA GLN A 18 13.30 -7.85 37.36
C GLN A 18 12.61 -8.97 36.57
N ALA A 19 13.15 -10.18 36.58
CA ALA A 19 12.57 -11.32 35.87
C ALA A 19 11.22 -11.77 36.46
N ARG A 20 11.01 -11.53 37.77
CA ARG A 20 9.78 -11.84 38.49
C ARG A 20 8.76 -10.70 38.50
N ASP A 21 9.07 -9.52 37.96
CA ASP A 21 8.15 -8.39 37.97
C ASP A 21 6.97 -8.65 37.00
N PRO A 22 5.74 -8.89 37.51
CA PRO A 22 4.58 -9.14 36.66
C PRO A 22 4.17 -7.90 35.85
N LEU A 23 4.55 -6.70 36.31
CA LEU A 23 4.21 -5.43 35.66
C LEU A 23 4.99 -5.23 34.37
N ALA A 24 6.19 -5.79 34.24
CA ALA A 24 6.99 -5.72 33.02
C ALA A 24 6.28 -6.41 31.84
N ARG A 25 5.71 -7.60 32.06
CA ARG A 25 4.89 -8.29 31.05
C ARG A 25 3.60 -7.56 30.74
N GLN A 26 2.94 -7.01 31.77
CA GLN A 26 1.70 -6.25 31.58
C GLN A 26 1.94 -4.98 30.75
N ARG A 27 3.04 -4.25 31.00
CA ARG A 27 3.44 -3.08 30.20
C ARG A 27 3.75 -3.45 28.76
N GLN A 28 4.50 -4.54 28.52
CA GLN A 28 4.74 -5.04 27.16
C GLN A 28 3.44 -5.41 26.45
N PHE A 29 2.51 -6.06 27.14
CA PHE A 29 1.22 -6.42 26.57
C PHE A 29 0.37 -5.20 26.23
N GLN A 30 0.28 -4.21 27.14
CA GLN A 30 -0.42 -2.95 26.89
C GLN A 30 0.22 -2.17 25.74
N GLN A 31 1.54 -2.12 25.67
CA GLN A 31 2.26 -1.46 24.59
C GLN A 31 1.96 -2.12 23.24
N ASN A 32 2.04 -3.45 23.16
CA ASN A 32 1.71 -4.20 21.95
C ASN A 32 0.24 -4.03 21.54
N SER A 33 -0.69 -4.03 22.49
CA SER A 33 -2.12 -3.80 22.24
C SER A 33 -2.38 -2.38 21.74
N SER A 34 -1.74 -1.36 22.32
CA SER A 34 -1.88 0.03 21.88
C SER A 34 -1.33 0.27 20.46
N ILE A 35 -0.23 -0.40 20.10
CA ILE A 35 0.35 -0.32 18.75
C ILE A 35 -0.60 -0.99 17.74
N LYS A 36 -1.14 -2.16 18.08
CA LYS A 36 -2.14 -2.85 17.24
C LYS A 36 -3.39 -2.00 17.07
N GLU A 37 -3.92 -1.45 18.14
CA GLU A 37 -5.11 -0.59 18.09
C GLU A 37 -4.87 0.67 17.27
N LYS A 38 -3.72 1.34 17.42
CA LYS A 38 -3.36 2.51 16.58
C LYS A 38 -3.22 2.16 15.10
N ARG A 39 -2.74 0.94 14.77
CA ARG A 39 -2.68 0.46 13.38
C ARG A 39 -4.08 0.19 12.82
N LEU A 40 -4.97 -0.39 13.63
CA LEU A 40 -6.36 -0.71 13.24
C LEU A 40 -7.26 0.54 13.19
N ARG A 41 -7.02 1.54 14.05
CA ARG A 41 -7.74 2.82 14.07
C ARG A 41 -7.27 3.81 13.01
N LYS A 42 -6.31 3.46 12.14
CA LYS A 42 -6.02 4.31 10.98
C LYS A 42 -7.29 4.37 10.14
N SER A 43 -7.89 5.56 10.09
CA SER A 43 -9.10 5.83 9.31
C SER A 43 -8.90 5.29 7.89
N PHE A 44 -9.78 4.38 7.47
CA PHE A 44 -9.78 3.85 6.12
C PHE A 44 -9.99 5.01 5.16
N SER A 45 -8.93 5.43 4.47
CA SER A 45 -8.97 6.58 3.57
C SER A 45 -9.06 6.04 2.15
N LEU A 46 -10.18 6.29 1.47
CA LEU A 46 -10.40 5.91 0.07
C LEU A 46 -9.28 6.42 -0.85
N SER A 47 -8.73 7.61 -0.56
CA SER A 47 -7.60 8.16 -1.33
C SER A 47 -6.31 7.35 -1.13
N ARG A 48 -6.04 6.86 0.08
CA ARG A 48 -4.88 5.98 0.33
C ARG A 48 -5.09 4.62 -0.34
N ALA A 49 -6.27 4.03 -0.19
CA ALA A 49 -6.63 2.78 -0.86
C ALA A 49 -6.46 2.89 -2.39
N TRP A 50 -6.85 4.02 -2.99
CA TRP A 50 -6.63 4.25 -4.42
C TRP A 50 -5.14 4.28 -4.77
N LYS A 51 -4.28 4.90 -3.96
CA LYS A 51 -2.81 4.97 -4.16
C LYS A 51 -2.12 3.62 -3.99
N ASP A 52 -2.69 2.72 -3.21
CA ASP A 52 -2.14 1.40 -2.97
C ASP A 52 -2.45 0.42 -4.13
N ILE A 53 -3.31 0.80 -5.08
CA ILE A 53 -3.61 -0.01 -6.27
C ILE A 53 -2.44 0.05 -7.28
N PRO A 54 -1.98 -1.10 -7.82
CA PRO A 54 -0.94 -1.16 -8.83
C PRO A 54 -1.22 -0.30 -10.06
N HIS A 55 -0.18 0.27 -10.67
CA HIS A 55 -0.33 1.11 -11.85
C HIS A 55 -0.88 0.33 -13.04
N MET A 56 -0.61 -0.98 -13.12
CA MET A 56 -1.16 -1.89 -14.13
C MET A 56 -2.70 -1.87 -14.18
N ILE A 57 -3.39 -1.64 -13.06
CA ILE A 57 -4.86 -1.58 -13.00
C ILE A 57 -5.36 -0.14 -13.15
N ARG A 58 -4.65 0.81 -12.53
CA ARG A 58 -5.06 2.21 -12.54
C ARG A 58 -4.90 2.87 -13.91
N ALA A 59 -3.83 2.58 -14.65
CA ALA A 59 -3.56 3.17 -15.95
C ALA A 59 -4.62 2.82 -17.02
N PRO A 60 -5.04 1.55 -17.21
CA PRO A 60 -6.13 1.23 -18.14
C PRO A 60 -7.48 1.77 -17.69
N PHE A 61 -7.70 1.98 -16.39
CA PHE A 61 -8.90 2.64 -15.91
C PHE A 61 -9.01 4.08 -16.44
N TYR A 62 -7.92 4.84 -16.46
CA TYR A 62 -7.89 6.16 -17.12
C TYR A 62 -8.08 6.05 -18.64
N GLY A 63 -7.48 5.04 -19.27
CA GLY A 63 -7.69 4.75 -20.69
C GLY A 63 -9.15 4.46 -21.02
N LEU A 64 -9.86 3.73 -20.16
CA LEU A 64 -11.28 3.43 -20.29
C LEU A 64 -12.14 4.68 -20.17
N ILE A 65 -11.88 5.54 -19.16
CA ILE A 65 -12.59 6.82 -19.00
C ILE A 65 -12.41 7.70 -20.24
N LEU A 66 -11.17 7.77 -20.75
CA LEU A 66 -10.84 8.58 -21.91
C LEU A 66 -11.47 8.02 -23.20
N GLY A 67 -11.45 6.70 -23.38
CA GLY A 67 -12.15 6.01 -24.47
C GLY A 67 -13.66 6.21 -24.43
N LEU A 68 -14.29 6.07 -23.26
CA LEU A 68 -15.71 6.31 -23.10
C LEU A 68 -16.10 7.76 -23.44
N SER A 69 -15.23 8.70 -23.09
CA SER A 69 -15.41 10.11 -23.47
C SER A 69 -15.43 10.28 -24.99
N ILE A 70 -14.57 9.56 -25.71
CA ILE A 70 -14.57 9.56 -27.20
C ILE A 70 -15.84 8.95 -27.75
N VAL A 71 -16.33 7.83 -27.19
CA VAL A 71 -17.60 7.21 -27.64
C VAL A 71 -18.78 8.18 -27.53
N ILE A 72 -18.77 9.06 -26.53
CA ILE A 72 -19.83 10.07 -26.32
C ILE A 72 -19.64 11.28 -27.24
N VAL A 73 -18.41 11.78 -27.38
CA VAL A 73 -18.12 13.03 -28.11
C VAL A 73 -18.06 12.81 -29.62
N LEU A 74 -17.55 11.66 -30.08
CA LEU A 74 -17.32 11.40 -31.50
C LEU A 74 -18.61 11.45 -32.34
N PRO A 75 -19.75 10.88 -31.90
CA PRO A 75 -21.02 10.99 -32.62
C PRO A 75 -21.58 12.42 -32.67
N MET A 76 -21.21 13.31 -31.74
CA MET A 76 -21.66 14.71 -31.76
C MET A 76 -21.02 15.51 -32.89
N ILE A 77 -19.83 15.10 -33.35
CA ILE A 77 -19.06 15.79 -34.38
C ILE A 77 -19.20 15.08 -35.72
N TRP A 78 -19.39 13.76 -35.70
CA TRP A 78 -19.51 12.93 -36.88
C TRP A 78 -20.74 12.02 -36.81
N ASP A 79 -21.82 12.46 -37.48
CA ASP A 79 -23.07 11.71 -37.57
C ASP A 79 -22.93 10.57 -38.59
N SER A 80 -22.39 9.45 -38.14
CA SER A 80 -22.23 8.24 -38.92
C SER A 80 -22.38 7.01 -38.04
N ALA A 81 -23.00 5.96 -38.57
CA ALA A 81 -23.07 4.66 -37.90
C ALA A 81 -21.67 4.08 -37.57
N TYR A 82 -20.64 4.47 -38.34
CA TYR A 82 -19.26 4.06 -38.10
C TYR A 82 -18.60 4.79 -36.92
N ALA A 83 -19.14 5.92 -36.46
CA ALA A 83 -18.58 6.68 -35.34
C ALA A 83 -18.59 5.85 -34.04
N LEU A 84 -19.65 5.07 -33.80
CA LEU A 84 -19.71 4.18 -32.64
C LEU A 84 -18.65 3.08 -32.70
N ILE A 85 -18.45 2.46 -33.87
CA ILE A 85 -17.47 1.39 -34.07
C ILE A 85 -16.05 1.95 -33.91
N ALA A 86 -15.77 3.12 -34.49
CA ALA A 86 -14.49 3.80 -34.36
C ALA A 86 -14.21 4.21 -32.90
N GLY A 87 -15.21 4.73 -32.18
CA GLY A 87 -15.10 5.07 -30.76
C GLY A 87 -14.83 3.86 -29.87
N ALA A 88 -15.52 2.73 -30.14
CA ALA A 88 -15.28 1.47 -29.43
C ALA A 88 -13.86 0.94 -29.70
N GLY A 89 -13.39 1.00 -30.94
CA GLY A 89 -12.02 0.62 -31.32
C GLY A 89 -10.97 1.51 -30.64
N ALA A 90 -11.17 2.83 -30.63
CA ALA A 90 -10.30 3.77 -29.93
C ALA A 90 -10.25 3.48 -28.43
N THR A 91 -11.40 3.18 -27.80
CA THR A 91 -11.48 2.81 -26.38
C THR A 91 -10.64 1.58 -26.07
N LEU A 92 -10.74 0.55 -26.90
CA LEU A 92 -9.97 -0.68 -26.74
C LEU A 92 -8.47 -0.40 -26.86
N LEU A 93 -8.05 0.43 -27.82
CA LEU A 93 -6.65 0.86 -27.96
C LEU A 93 -6.16 1.63 -26.72
N PHE A 94 -6.94 2.55 -26.16
CA PHE A 94 -6.56 3.27 -24.95
C PHE A 94 -6.44 2.35 -23.72
N ILE A 95 -7.29 1.34 -23.61
CA ILE A 95 -7.18 0.32 -22.54
C ILE A 95 -5.88 -0.46 -22.69
N ILE A 96 -5.56 -0.95 -23.90
CA ILE A 96 -4.31 -1.68 -24.17
C ILE A 96 -3.10 -0.79 -23.86
N PHE A 97 -3.12 0.45 -24.34
CA PHE A 97 -2.05 1.41 -24.08
C PHE A 97 -1.88 1.68 -22.59
N GLY A 98 -2.99 1.85 -21.87
CA GLY A 98 -3.00 2.00 -20.41
C GLY A 98 -2.43 0.79 -19.68
N LEU A 99 -2.75 -0.45 -20.11
CA LEU A 99 -2.17 -1.68 -19.55
C LEU A 99 -0.66 -1.73 -19.73
N ILE A 100 -0.16 -1.45 -20.94
CA ILE A 100 1.27 -1.46 -21.25
C ILE A 100 1.99 -0.40 -20.41
N LEU A 101 1.47 0.82 -20.38
CA LEU A 101 2.06 1.92 -19.61
C LEU A 101 2.06 1.61 -18.11
N GLY A 102 0.94 1.12 -17.58
CA GLY A 102 0.82 0.72 -16.17
C GLY A 102 1.81 -0.37 -15.79
N ASN A 103 1.95 -1.41 -16.62
CA ASN A 103 2.92 -2.46 -16.40
C ASN A 103 4.37 -1.95 -16.46
N SER A 104 4.67 -1.02 -17.38
CA SER A 104 6.01 -0.43 -17.47
C SER A 104 6.40 0.36 -16.21
N LEU A 105 5.45 1.08 -15.61
CA LEU A 105 5.65 1.82 -14.37
C LEU A 105 5.84 0.88 -13.19
N ASP A 106 5.01 -0.17 -13.08
CA ASP A 106 5.15 -1.19 -12.03
C ASP A 106 6.48 -1.96 -12.17
N LEU A 107 6.96 -2.21 -13.39
CA LEU A 107 8.26 -2.83 -13.62
C LEU A 107 9.41 -1.90 -13.20
N ARG A 108 9.33 -0.61 -13.56
CA ARG A 108 10.31 0.40 -13.16
C ARG A 108 10.42 0.50 -11.63
N ASP A 109 9.27 0.54 -10.95
CA ASP A 109 9.24 0.67 -9.50
C ASP A 109 9.79 -0.60 -8.82
N ARG A 110 9.50 -1.81 -9.34
CA ARG A 110 10.14 -3.06 -8.87
C ARG A 110 11.66 -3.04 -9.04
N ILE A 111 12.16 -2.64 -10.21
CA ILE A 111 13.61 -2.56 -10.46
C ILE A 111 14.27 -1.58 -9.47
N ARG A 112 13.65 -0.41 -9.25
CA ARG A 112 14.15 0.59 -8.30
C ARG A 112 14.23 0.04 -6.87
N ASP A 113 13.25 -0.75 -6.45
CA ASP A 113 13.19 -1.29 -5.09
C ASP A 113 14.21 -2.43 -4.88
N HIS A 114 14.60 -3.16 -5.94
CA HIS A 114 15.65 -4.17 -5.89
C HIS A 114 17.08 -3.62 -6.01
N LEU A 115 17.24 -2.35 -6.43
CA LEU A 115 18.52 -1.65 -6.52
C LEU A 115 18.87 -0.86 -5.24
N LYS A 116 17.95 -0.80 -4.27
CA LYS A 116 18.16 -0.19 -2.95
C LYS A 116 18.49 -1.25 -1.90
#